data_AF-A0A486MJG6-F1
#
_entry.id   AF-A0A486MJG6-F1
#
_cell.length_a   1.000
_cell.length_b   1.000
_cell.length_c   1.000
_cell.angle_alpha   90.00
_cell.angle_beta   90.00
_cell.angle_gamma   90.00
#
_symmetry.space_group_name_H-M   'P 1'
#
loop_
_entity.id
_entity.type
_entity.pdbx_description
1 polymer ?
#
loop_
_entity_poly.entity_id
_entity_poly.type
_entity_poly.pdbx_seq_one_letter_code
_entity_poly.pdbx_strand_id
1 'polypeptide(L)'
;MTHQPDVQNLNKVIFDGLYARILHVVAKALSQTKLFSFDIEFLQAENPSYRERANLLAEVHRDMRKVAEALNFDYQAEVIGEYVHLMHEMATAIEEGNEEKLQEVIRTLDQKPFICL
;
A
#
# COMPACT_ATOMS: atom_id res chain seq x y z
N MET A 1 -15.41 7.12 -37.78
CA MET A 1 -15.44 6.44 -36.47
C MET A 1 -14.04 6.52 -35.88
N THR A 2 -13.72 7.55 -35.10
CA THR A 2 -12.35 7.78 -34.59
C THR A 2 -12.41 8.67 -33.35
N HIS A 3 -12.52 8.06 -32.16
CA HIS A 3 -12.39 8.76 -30.86
C HIS A 3 -11.67 7.90 -29.78
N GLN A 4 -11.09 6.75 -30.14
CA GLN A 4 -10.48 5.82 -29.16
C GLN A 4 -9.15 6.24 -28.51
N PRO A 5 -8.23 7.03 -29.12
CA PRO A 5 -6.91 7.29 -28.52
C PRO A 5 -6.96 8.17 -27.27
N ASP A 6 -7.80 9.23 -27.28
CA ASP A 6 -7.86 10.20 -26.18
C ASP A 6 -8.47 9.60 -24.91
N VAL A 7 -9.47 8.72 -25.05
CA VAL A 7 -10.10 8.05 -23.91
C VAL A 7 -9.15 7.05 -23.26
N GLN A 8 -8.37 6.32 -24.05
CA GLN A 8 -7.40 5.37 -23.54
C GLN A 8 -6.25 6.07 -22.80
N ASN A 9 -5.78 7.21 -23.31
CA ASN A 9 -4.79 8.05 -22.62
C ASN A 9 -5.33 8.63 -21.31
N LEU A 10 -6.58 9.14 -21.31
CA LEU A 10 -7.21 9.65 -20.09
C LEU A 10 -7.36 8.56 -19.02
N ASN A 11 -7.81 7.36 -19.42
CA ASN A 11 -7.93 6.21 -18.52
C ASN A 11 -6.57 5.80 -17.93
N LYS A 12 -5.50 5.87 -18.72
CA LYS A 12 -4.14 5.59 -18.24
C LYS A 12 -3.70 6.62 -17.20
N VAL A 13 -3.91 7.92 -17.46
CA VAL A 13 -3.57 9.00 -16.51
C VAL A 13 -4.34 8.84 -15.19
N ILE A 14 -5.64 8.50 -15.26
CA ILE A 14 -6.45 8.25 -14.06
C ILE A 14 -5.90 7.05 -13.29
N PHE A 15 -5.57 5.96 -14.00
CA PHE A 15 -5.02 4.74 -13.40
C PHE A 15 -3.68 5.00 -12.70
N ASP A 16 -2.76 5.71 -13.37
CA ASP A 16 -1.46 6.10 -12.81
C ASP A 16 -1.62 7.05 -11.61
N GLY A 17 -2.63 7.91 -11.61
CA GLY A 17 -2.98 8.76 -10.46
C GLY A 17 -3.48 7.97 -9.26
N LEU A 18 -4.31 6.94 -9.48
CA LEU A 18 -4.76 6.03 -8.42
C LEU A 18 -3.59 5.20 -7.86
N TYR A 19 -2.69 4.75 -8.74
CA TYR A 19 -1.46 4.05 -8.37
C TYR A 19 -0.61 4.89 -7.41
N ALA A 20 -0.32 6.14 -7.77
CA ALA A 20 0.46 7.05 -6.92
C ALA A 20 -0.21 7.30 -5.57
N ARG A 21 -1.55 7.41 -5.54
CA ARG A 21 -2.31 7.63 -4.30
C ARG A 21 -2.19 6.44 -3.34
N ILE A 22 -2.19 5.21 -3.84
CA ILE A 22 -1.99 4.01 -3.03
C ILE A 22 -0.62 4.02 -2.37
N LEU A 23 0.43 4.30 -3.14
CA LEU A 23 1.78 4.38 -2.60
C LEU A 23 1.89 5.44 -1.51
N HIS A 24 1.24 6.59 -1.69
CA HIS A 24 1.19 7.63 -0.68
C HIS A 24 0.49 7.18 0.61
N VAL A 25 -0.57 6.38 0.53
CA VAL A 25 -1.25 5.81 1.70
C VAL A 25 -0.32 4.85 2.46
N VAL A 26 0.41 3.99 1.74
CA VAL A 26 1.40 3.08 2.35
C VAL A 26 2.50 3.87 3.04
N ALA A 27 3.09 4.87 2.37
CA ALA A 27 4.13 5.71 2.92
C ALA A 27 3.67 6.44 4.19
N LYS A 28 2.43 6.97 4.19
CA LYS A 28 1.84 7.61 5.37
C LYS A 28 1.67 6.62 6.52
N ALA A 29 1.16 5.42 6.25
CA ALA A 29 1.00 4.40 7.27
C ALA A 29 2.34 3.98 7.89
N LEU A 30 3.38 3.80 7.08
CA LEU A 30 4.73 3.55 7.58
C LEU A 30 5.23 4.71 8.45
N SER A 31 5.11 5.95 7.98
CA SER A 31 5.56 7.14 8.73
C SER A 31 4.90 7.23 10.11
N GLN A 32 3.59 7.01 10.17
CA GLN A 32 2.85 6.97 11.43
C GLN A 32 3.33 5.83 12.32
N THR A 33 3.49 4.63 11.76
CA THR A 33 3.96 3.47 12.53
C THR A 33 5.35 3.74 13.13
N LYS A 34 6.28 4.31 12.35
CA LYS A 34 7.62 4.68 12.83
C LYS A 34 7.58 5.65 14.00
N LEU A 35 6.74 6.69 13.89
CA LEU A 35 6.60 7.72 14.93
C LEU A 35 6.10 7.16 16.25
N PHE A 36 5.32 6.08 16.24
CA PHE A 36 4.73 5.49 17.44
C PHE A 36 5.19 4.05 17.70
N SER A 37 6.23 3.57 17.00
CA SER A 37 6.70 2.18 17.11
C SER A 37 7.31 1.84 18.48
N PHE A 38 7.54 2.84 19.32
CA PHE A 38 7.95 2.68 20.72
C PHE A 38 6.77 2.43 21.68
N ASP A 39 5.53 2.58 21.21
CA ASP A 39 4.29 2.41 21.97
C ASP A 39 3.33 1.55 21.14
N ILE A 40 3.55 0.23 21.19
CA ILE A 40 2.76 -0.73 20.41
C ILE A 40 1.29 -0.77 20.85
N GLU A 41 1.01 -0.48 22.13
CA GLU A 41 -0.35 -0.38 22.66
C GLU A 41 -1.11 0.78 22.02
N PHE A 42 -0.45 1.93 21.81
CA PHE A 42 -1.01 3.03 21.03
C PHE A 42 -1.37 2.59 19.61
N LEU A 43 -0.48 1.85 18.93
CA LEU A 43 -0.72 1.35 17.58
C LEU A 43 -1.88 0.33 17.52
N GLN A 44 -2.04 -0.49 18.56
CA GLN A 44 -3.15 -1.45 18.69
C GLN A 44 -4.51 -0.75 18.92
N ALA A 45 -4.50 0.42 19.54
CA ALA A 45 -5.71 1.19 19.83
C ALA A 45 -6.26 1.99 18.63
N GLU A 46 -5.52 2.05 17.51
CA GLU A 46 -5.95 2.76 16.30
C GLU A 46 -7.21 2.17 15.67
N ASN A 47 -8.10 3.05 15.19
CA ASN A 47 -9.31 2.70 14.47
C ASN A 47 -9.46 3.58 13.20
N PRO A 48 -9.48 3.03 11.98
CA PRO A 48 -9.41 1.60 11.66
C PRO A 48 -8.04 1.02 12.02
N SER A 49 -8.02 -0.26 12.38
CA SER A 49 -6.80 -0.97 12.75
C SER A 49 -5.83 -1.08 11.57
N TYR A 50 -4.55 -1.34 11.84
CA TYR A 50 -3.57 -1.55 10.78
C TYR A 50 -3.92 -2.74 9.88
N ARG A 51 -4.55 -3.78 10.43
CA ARG A 51 -5.07 -4.93 9.67
C ARG A 51 -6.18 -4.53 8.72
N GLU A 52 -7.15 -3.75 9.19
CA GLU A 52 -8.25 -3.25 8.36
C GLU A 52 -7.72 -2.39 7.22
N ARG A 53 -6.75 -1.50 7.49
CA ARG A 53 -6.10 -0.69 6.46
C ARG A 53 -5.36 -1.56 5.44
N ALA A 54 -4.63 -2.58 5.88
CA ALA A 54 -3.94 -3.50 4.99
C ALA A 54 -4.90 -4.33 4.13
N ASN A 55 -6.02 -4.81 4.70
CA ASN A 55 -7.07 -5.52 3.97
C ASN A 55 -7.68 -4.64 2.88
N LEU A 56 -8.05 -3.40 3.22
CA LEU A 56 -8.58 -2.43 2.25
C LEU A 56 -7.58 -2.19 1.12
N LEU A 57 -6.29 -2.07 1.44
CA LEU A 57 -5.25 -1.91 0.43
C LEU A 57 -5.14 -3.11 -0.50
N ALA A 58 -5.24 -4.33 0.04
CA ALA A 58 -5.24 -5.56 -0.73
C ALA A 58 -6.43 -5.65 -1.70
N GLU A 59 -7.62 -5.23 -1.24
CA GLU A 59 -8.81 -5.17 -2.09
C GLU A 59 -8.63 -4.18 -3.24
N VAL A 60 -8.15 -2.96 -2.94
CA VAL A 60 -7.88 -1.94 -3.96
C VAL A 60 -6.82 -2.42 -4.95
N HIS A 61 -5.73 -3.03 -4.47
CA HIS A 61 -4.69 -3.62 -5.34
C HIS A 61 -5.27 -4.67 -6.30
N ARG A 62 -6.13 -5.57 -5.77
CA ARG A 62 -6.79 -6.59 -6.58
C ARG A 62 -7.69 -5.98 -7.65
N ASP A 63 -8.43 -4.93 -7.32
CA ASP A 63 -9.32 -4.28 -8.29
C ASP A 63 -8.55 -3.48 -9.33
N MET A 64 -7.45 -2.83 -8.95
CA MET A 64 -6.53 -2.20 -9.89
C MET A 64 -5.94 -3.19 -10.88
N ARG A 65 -5.56 -4.39 -10.42
CA ARG A 65 -5.06 -5.44 -11.31
C ARG A 65 -6.08 -5.80 -12.39
N LYS A 66 -7.35 -6.01 -12.01
CA LYS A 66 -8.45 -6.30 -12.96
C LYS A 66 -8.63 -5.17 -13.97
N VAL A 67 -8.56 -3.91 -13.52
CA VAL A 67 -8.70 -2.74 -14.39
C VAL A 67 -7.52 -2.65 -15.37
N ALA A 68 -6.29 -2.86 -14.90
CA ALA A 68 -5.10 -2.87 -15.75
C ALA A 68 -5.18 -3.97 -16.83
N GLU A 69 -5.57 -5.19 -16.44
CA GLU A 69 -5.78 -6.31 -17.35
C GLU A 69 -6.85 -6.00 -18.41
N ALA A 70 -8.01 -5.46 -17.98
CA ALA A 70 -9.11 -5.12 -18.87
C ALA A 70 -8.76 -4.01 -19.87
N LEU A 71 -7.88 -3.08 -19.49
CA LEU A 71 -7.47 -1.95 -20.32
C LEU A 71 -6.12 -2.15 -21.02
N ASN A 72 -5.48 -3.31 -20.82
CA ASN A 72 -4.15 -3.65 -21.29
C ASN A 72 -3.09 -2.61 -20.92
N PHE A 73 -3.13 -2.15 -19.67
CA PHE A 73 -2.14 -1.24 -19.10
C PHE A 73 -0.98 -2.01 -18.49
N ASP A 74 0.24 -1.53 -18.76
CA ASP A 74 1.43 -2.00 -18.06
C ASP A 74 1.36 -1.55 -16.60
N TYR A 75 1.12 -2.51 -15.70
CA TYR A 75 0.92 -2.31 -14.27
C TYR A 75 1.91 -3.16 -13.49
N GLN A 76 2.75 -2.52 -12.68
CA GLN A 76 3.72 -3.19 -11.80
C GLN A 76 3.01 -3.78 -10.58
N ALA A 77 2.14 -4.76 -10.81
CA ALA A 77 1.31 -5.37 -9.78
C ALA A 77 2.14 -6.01 -8.65
N GLU A 78 3.30 -6.55 -8.98
CA GLU A 78 4.20 -7.19 -8.01
C GLU A 78 4.71 -6.20 -6.95
N VAL A 79 5.00 -4.96 -7.35
CA VAL A 79 5.52 -3.92 -6.45
C VAL A 79 4.47 -3.55 -5.40
N ILE A 80 3.23 -3.26 -5.81
CA ILE A 80 2.16 -3.00 -4.83
C ILE A 80 1.82 -4.25 -4.01
N GLY A 81 1.85 -5.42 -4.62
CA GLY A 81 1.65 -6.68 -3.89
C GLY A 81 2.63 -6.85 -2.74
N GLU A 82 3.90 -6.49 -2.95
CA GLU A 82 4.92 -6.51 -1.90
C GLU A 82 4.62 -5.50 -0.78
N TYR A 83 4.22 -4.28 -1.12
CA TYR A 83 3.82 -3.28 -0.11
C TYR A 83 2.61 -3.71 0.71
N VAL A 84 1.60 -4.30 0.06
CA VAL A 84 0.43 -4.87 0.74
C VAL A 84 0.85 -5.99 1.68
N HIS A 85 1.76 -6.87 1.25
CA HIS A 85 2.27 -7.95 2.08
C HIS A 85 2.99 -7.42 3.33
N LEU A 86 3.89 -6.46 3.17
CA LEU A 86 4.62 -5.85 4.29
C LEU A 86 3.68 -5.09 5.24
N MET A 87 2.64 -4.42 4.73
CA MET A 87 1.59 -3.81 5.56
C MET A 87 0.84 -4.85 6.38
N HIS A 88 0.61 -6.05 5.84
CA HIS A 88 0.03 -7.17 6.59
C HIS A 88 0.96 -7.72 7.65
N GLU A 89 2.26 -7.89 7.36
CA GLU A 89 3.23 -8.30 8.38
C GLU A 89 3.33 -7.27 9.51
N MET A 90 3.32 -5.98 9.17
CA MET A 90 3.30 -4.89 10.14
C MET A 90 2.06 -4.95 11.03
N ALA A 91 0.88 -5.17 10.42
CA ALA A 91 -0.36 -5.34 11.16
C ALA A 91 -0.31 -6.57 12.09
N THR A 92 0.22 -7.71 11.62
CA THR A 92 0.41 -8.91 12.47
C THR A 92 1.30 -8.60 13.66
N ALA A 93 2.43 -7.95 13.44
CA ALA A 93 3.36 -7.61 14.50
C ALA A 93 2.72 -6.69 15.56
N ILE A 94 1.94 -5.70 15.11
CA ILE A 94 1.18 -4.82 16.01
C ILE A 94 0.15 -5.61 16.81
N GLU A 95 -0.67 -6.44 16.17
CA GLU A 95 -1.71 -7.25 16.84
C GLU A 95 -1.14 -8.24 17.86
N GLU A 96 0.03 -8.82 17.57
CA GLU A 96 0.72 -9.76 18.45
C GLU A 96 1.54 -9.07 19.55
N GLY A 97 1.67 -7.74 19.52
CA GLY A 97 2.56 -7.00 20.43
C GLY A 97 4.04 -7.32 20.20
N ASN A 98 4.40 -7.77 19.00
CA ASN A 98 5.76 -8.21 18.66
C ASN A 98 6.59 -7.03 18.12
N GLU A 99 7.20 -6.29 19.04
CA GLU A 99 8.01 -5.11 18.72
C GLU A 99 9.23 -5.44 17.84
N GLU A 100 9.89 -6.57 18.06
CA GLU A 100 11.06 -6.97 17.25
C GLU A 100 10.66 -7.19 15.80
N LYS A 101 9.57 -7.94 15.56
CA LYS A 101 9.04 -8.15 14.21
C LYS A 101 8.56 -6.84 13.59
N LEU A 102 7.94 -5.96 14.37
CA LEU A 102 7.50 -4.66 13.90
C LEU A 102 8.69 -3.82 13.38
N GLN A 103 9.79 -3.78 14.13
CA GLN A 103 11.00 -3.08 13.72
C GLN A 103 11.66 -3.71 12.48
N GLU A 104 11.66 -5.04 12.36
CA GLU A 104 12.16 -5.74 11.17
C GLU A 104 11.38 -5.34 9.91
N VAL A 105 10.05 -5.35 10.00
CA VAL A 105 9.15 -5.00 8.89
C VAL A 105 9.31 -3.52 8.52
N ILE A 106 9.37 -2.62 9.51
CA ILE A 106 9.65 -1.20 9.29
C ILE A 106 10.97 -1.01 8.55
N ARG A 107 12.04 -1.69 8.98
CA ARG A 107 13.35 -1.60 8.31
C ARG A 107 13.29 -2.07 6.86
N THR A 108 12.52 -3.12 6.59
CA THR A 108 12.33 -3.64 5.23
C THR A 108 11.57 -2.65 4.36
N LEU A 109 10.51 -2.06 4.88
CA LEU A 109 9.74 -1.00 4.20
C LEU A 109 10.59 0.26 3.93
N ASP A 110 11.44 0.64 4.88
CA ASP A 110 12.34 1.79 4.78
C ASP A 110 13.40 1.65 3.69
N GLN A 111 13.76 0.43 3.30
CA GLN A 111 14.72 0.18 2.21
C GLN A 111 14.07 0.23 0.83
N LYS A 112 12.73 0.35 0.76
CA LYS A 112 12.02 0.31 -0.52
C LYS A 112 12.13 1.66 -1.23
N PRO A 113 12.45 1.67 -2.54
CA PRO A 113 12.82 2.88 -3.28
C PRO A 113 11.74 3.96 -3.33
N PHE A 114 10.47 3.59 -3.15
CA PHE A 114 9.33 4.52 -3.19
C PHE A 114 8.88 5.02 -1.81
N ILE A 115 9.44 4.49 -0.71
CA ILE A 115 9.11 4.93 0.66
C ILE A 115 10.27 5.69 1.32
N CYS A 116 11.49 5.63 0.78
CA CYS A 116 12.58 6.53 1.18
C CYS A 116 12.28 8.00 0.77
N LEU A 117 11.42 8.70 1.50
CA LEU A 117 11.19 10.15 1.41
C LEU A 117 11.27 10.80 2.79
#